data_AF-A0A2D6KXI7-F1
#
_entry.id   AF-A0A2D6KXI7-F1
#
_cell.length_a   1.000
_cell.length_b   1.000
_cell.length_c   1.000
_cell.angle_alpha   90.00
_cell.angle_beta   90.00
_cell.angle_gamma   90.00
#
_symmetry.space_group_name_H-M   'P 1'
#
loop_
_entity.id
_entity.type
_entity.pdbx_description
1 polymer ?
#
loop_
_entity_poly.entity_id
_entity_poly.type
_entity_poly.pdbx_seq_one_letter_code
_entity_poly.pdbx_strand_id
1 'polypeptide(L)'
;MYKKRKKRTELGRNIESYPSKNAESQQILDVFIDHLQEEHKYSLGKVNKLFLAERDNIQVPIHIFAGKLSTLEAVVKYLKERLGLRYREISRLLGRDERTIWTTYQKAIKKQKKTFSAKKAEINIPLKIFRNRRLSPLESLVFFLLYSLNLKNHQVCVLLNKKPSTISTINSRALKKK
;
A
#
# COMPACT_ATOMS: atom_id res chain seq x y z
N MET A 1 -47.07 0.85 21.39
CA MET A 1 -46.45 -0.41 20.95
C MET A 1 -45.18 -0.10 20.15
N TYR A 2 -44.01 -0.08 20.80
CA TYR A 2 -42.73 0.31 20.20
C TYR A 2 -42.13 -0.83 19.36
N LYS A 3 -42.03 -0.66 18.04
CA LYS A 3 -41.35 -1.62 17.14
C LYS A 3 -39.82 -1.46 17.26
N LYS A 4 -39.15 -2.46 17.85
CA LYS A 4 -37.68 -2.59 17.91
C LYS A 4 -37.08 -2.58 16.49
N ARG A 5 -36.28 -1.55 16.15
CA ARG A 5 -35.41 -1.54 14.95
C ARG A 5 -34.24 -2.51 15.17
N LYS A 6 -34.14 -3.55 14.33
CA LYS A 6 -32.95 -4.42 14.22
C LYS A 6 -31.72 -3.55 13.90
N LYS A 7 -30.69 -3.59 14.75
CA LYS A 7 -29.35 -3.06 14.46
C LYS A 7 -28.79 -3.78 13.23
N ARG A 8 -28.74 -3.10 12.08
CA ARG A 8 -27.91 -3.52 10.93
C ARG A 8 -26.45 -3.26 11.32
N THR A 9 -25.68 -4.34 11.48
CA THR A 9 -24.24 -4.33 11.68
C THR A 9 -23.54 -3.62 10.51
N GLU A 10 -22.51 -2.84 10.82
CA GLU A 10 -21.81 -1.91 9.91
C GLU A 10 -20.97 -2.59 8.80
N LEU A 11 -21.11 -3.91 8.62
CA LEU A 11 -20.34 -4.70 7.66
C LEU A 11 -20.90 -4.62 6.22
N GLY A 12 -22.09 -4.04 6.03
CA GLY A 12 -22.83 -4.13 4.76
C GLY A 12 -22.84 -2.89 3.85
N ARG A 13 -21.93 -1.91 3.99
CA ARG A 13 -22.07 -0.62 3.26
C ARG A 13 -20.88 -0.15 2.43
N ASN A 14 -19.89 -0.98 2.10
CA ASN A 14 -18.79 -0.56 1.22
C ASN A 14 -18.28 -1.71 0.34
N ILE A 15 -19.16 -2.23 -0.53
CA ILE A 15 -18.79 -3.15 -1.62
C ILE A 15 -18.91 -2.44 -3.00
N GLU A 16 -19.53 -1.25 -3.08
CA GLU A 16 -19.92 -0.59 -4.34
C GLU A 16 -18.77 0.07 -5.15
N SER A 17 -17.50 -0.25 -4.90
CA SER A 17 -16.39 0.21 -5.76
C SER A 17 -15.50 -0.93 -6.29
N TYR A 18 -15.91 -2.18 -6.09
CA TYR A 18 -15.39 -3.33 -6.81
C TYR A 18 -16.43 -3.69 -7.88
N PRO A 19 -16.05 -4.29 -9.03
CA PRO A 19 -17.06 -4.88 -9.89
C PRO A 19 -17.96 -5.73 -9.01
N SER A 20 -19.27 -5.49 -9.13
CA SER A 20 -20.35 -6.29 -8.54
C SER A 20 -19.88 -7.73 -8.33
N LYS A 21 -20.10 -8.31 -7.13
CA LYS A 21 -19.96 -9.76 -6.95
C LYS A 21 -20.88 -10.43 -7.98
N ASN A 22 -20.32 -10.80 -9.13
CA ASN A 22 -21.02 -11.64 -10.09
C ASN A 22 -21.26 -12.98 -9.40
N ALA A 23 -22.49 -13.50 -9.47
CA ALA A 23 -22.88 -14.75 -8.81
C ALA A 23 -21.93 -15.91 -9.18
N GLU A 24 -21.43 -15.89 -10.42
CA GLU A 24 -20.43 -16.82 -10.95
C GLU A 24 -19.08 -16.73 -10.23
N SER A 25 -18.59 -15.52 -9.95
CA SER A 25 -17.33 -15.34 -9.21
C SER A 25 -17.44 -15.82 -7.76
N GLN A 26 -18.62 -15.68 -7.15
CA GLN A 26 -18.88 -16.20 -5.81
C GLN A 26 -18.97 -17.73 -5.82
N GLN A 27 -19.66 -18.33 -6.79
CA GLN A 27 -19.70 -19.78 -6.96
C GLN A 27 -18.32 -20.40 -7.19
N ILE A 28 -17.48 -19.79 -8.03
CA ILE A 28 -16.10 -20.26 -8.25
C ILE A 28 -15.28 -20.17 -6.97
N LEU A 29 -15.44 -19.10 -6.19
CA LEU A 29 -14.77 -18.94 -4.89
C LEU A 29 -15.21 -19.99 -3.89
N ASP A 30 -16.50 -20.29 -3.84
CA ASP A 30 -17.04 -21.28 -2.90
C ASP A 30 -16.53 -22.69 -3.26
N VAL A 31 -16.58 -23.08 -4.55
CA VAL A 31 -16.00 -24.34 -5.04
C VAL A 31 -14.50 -24.45 -4.75
N PHE A 32 -13.75 -23.36 -4.91
CA PHE A 32 -12.32 -23.34 -4.63
C PHE A 32 -12.01 -23.47 -3.13
N ILE A 33 -12.81 -22.84 -2.27
CA ILE A 33 -12.65 -22.95 -0.82
C ILE A 33 -12.96 -24.37 -0.35
N ASP A 34 -14.02 -24.98 -0.87
CA ASP A 34 -14.41 -26.35 -0.51
C ASP A 34 -13.32 -27.35 -0.93
N HIS A 35 -12.78 -27.22 -2.14
CA HIS A 35 -11.67 -28.07 -2.61
C HIS A 35 -10.41 -27.95 -1.73
N LEU A 36 -10.06 -26.74 -1.29
CA LEU A 36 -8.92 -26.52 -0.39
C LEU A 36 -9.15 -27.11 1.02
N GLN A 37 -10.40 -27.22 1.47
CA GLN A 37 -10.76 -27.83 2.74
C GLN A 37 -10.64 -29.36 2.67
N GLU A 38 -11.11 -29.96 1.59
CA GLU A 38 -11.19 -31.42 1.41
C GLU A 38 -9.82 -32.06 1.13
N GLU A 39 -9.06 -31.55 0.16
CA GLU A 39 -7.79 -32.18 -0.27
C GLU A 39 -6.60 -31.88 0.65
N HIS A 40 -6.60 -30.73 1.32
CA HIS A 40 -5.40 -30.22 2.00
C HIS A 40 -5.58 -29.88 3.49
N LYS A 41 -6.74 -30.20 4.10
CA LYS A 41 -7.06 -29.93 5.52
C LYS A 41 -6.80 -28.48 5.95
N TYR A 42 -6.89 -27.52 5.03
CA TYR A 42 -6.76 -26.11 5.39
C TYR A 42 -8.06 -25.65 6.05
N SER A 43 -8.04 -25.51 7.38
CA SER A 43 -9.09 -24.81 8.12
C SER A 43 -9.36 -23.44 7.50
N LEU A 44 -10.62 -23.01 7.44
CA LEU A 44 -11.02 -21.64 7.11
C LEU A 44 -10.20 -20.58 7.85
N GLY A 45 -9.78 -20.86 9.09
CA GLY A 45 -8.90 -19.98 9.86
C GLY A 45 -7.50 -19.86 9.24
N LYS A 46 -6.95 -20.94 8.69
CA LYS A 46 -5.64 -20.98 8.00
C LYS A 46 -5.73 -20.33 6.62
N VAL A 47 -6.80 -20.57 5.85
CA VAL A 47 -7.06 -19.89 4.57
C VAL A 47 -7.20 -18.39 4.78
N ASN A 48 -7.99 -17.96 5.77
CA ASN A 48 -8.09 -16.54 6.12
C ASN A 48 -6.76 -15.96 6.58
N LYS A 49 -5.96 -16.70 7.37
CA LYS A 49 -4.63 -16.26 7.79
C LYS A 49 -3.67 -16.10 6.60
N LEU A 50 -3.71 -17.00 5.62
CA LEU A 50 -2.96 -16.90 4.38
C LEU A 50 -3.41 -15.69 3.55
N PHE A 51 -4.71 -15.50 3.37
CA PHE A 51 -5.26 -14.32 2.69
C PHE A 51 -4.91 -13.01 3.39
N LEU A 52 -4.94 -12.98 4.73
CA LEU A 52 -4.54 -11.82 5.52
C LEU A 52 -3.03 -11.55 5.42
N ALA A 53 -2.20 -12.61 5.37
CA ALA A 53 -0.76 -12.47 5.15
C ALA A 53 -0.46 -11.89 3.76
N GLU A 54 -1.24 -12.26 2.74
CA GLU A 54 -1.07 -11.74 1.38
C GLU A 54 -1.54 -10.28 1.22
N ARG A 55 -2.53 -9.84 2.02
CA ARG A 55 -2.99 -8.43 2.00
C ARG A 55 -1.92 -7.43 2.39
N ASP A 56 -0.89 -7.84 3.12
CA ASP A 56 0.23 -6.97 3.50
C ASP A 56 1.32 -6.88 2.41
N ASN A 57 1.21 -7.64 1.31
CA ASN A 57 2.14 -7.62 0.17
C ASN A 57 1.76 -6.57 -0.90
N ILE A 58 1.09 -5.48 -0.52
CA ILE A 58 0.86 -4.37 -1.44
C ILE A 58 2.22 -3.84 -1.93
N GLN A 59 2.35 -3.68 -3.24
CA GLN A 59 3.51 -3.08 -3.85
C GLN A 59 3.14 -1.78 -4.54
N VAL A 60 4.06 -0.83 -4.54
CA VAL A 60 3.91 0.47 -5.18
C VAL A 60 5.00 0.68 -6.23
N PRO A 61 4.67 1.13 -7.45
CA PRO A 61 5.64 1.21 -8.53
C PRO A 61 6.65 2.34 -8.31
N ILE A 62 7.93 2.10 -8.62
CA ILE A 62 9.03 3.05 -8.33
C ILE A 62 8.81 4.45 -8.94
N HIS A 63 8.18 4.52 -10.11
CA HIS A 63 8.06 5.75 -10.87
C HIS A 63 7.21 6.83 -10.16
N ILE A 64 6.39 6.46 -9.16
CA ILE A 64 5.61 7.44 -8.39
C ILE A 64 6.50 8.36 -7.54
N PHE A 65 7.75 7.93 -7.25
CA PHE A 65 8.69 8.63 -6.40
C PHE A 65 9.61 9.60 -7.14
N ALA A 66 9.60 9.58 -8.48
CA ALA A 66 10.40 10.47 -9.33
C ALA A 66 9.83 11.90 -9.45
N GLY A 67 8.61 12.12 -8.94
CA GLY A 67 7.88 13.37 -9.08
C GLY A 67 8.21 14.45 -8.02
N LYS A 68 7.35 15.47 -8.00
CA LYS A 68 7.42 16.61 -7.06
C LYS A 68 6.88 16.28 -5.66
N LEU A 69 6.21 15.13 -5.51
CA LEU A 69 5.66 14.69 -4.24
C LEU A 69 6.77 14.17 -3.34
N SER A 70 6.65 14.43 -2.03
CA SER A 70 7.45 13.68 -1.05
C SER A 70 7.08 12.19 -1.10
N THR A 71 7.97 11.34 -0.61
CA THR A 71 7.77 9.88 -0.64
C THR A 71 6.44 9.47 0.01
N LEU A 72 6.08 10.04 1.16
CA LEU A 72 4.81 9.73 1.81
C LEU A 72 3.60 10.24 1.02
N GLU A 73 3.68 11.46 0.47
CA GLU A 73 2.63 12.02 -0.39
C GLU A 73 2.40 11.15 -1.62
N ALA A 74 3.47 10.66 -2.25
CA ALA A 74 3.38 9.77 -3.41
C ALA A 74 2.71 8.44 -3.05
N VAL A 75 3.14 7.78 -1.96
CA VAL A 75 2.51 6.54 -1.49
C VAL A 75 1.04 6.75 -1.19
N VAL A 76 0.70 7.74 -0.35
CA VAL A 76 -0.69 7.97 0.08
C VAL A 76 -1.59 8.29 -1.10
N LYS A 77 -1.14 9.15 -2.02
CA LYS A 77 -1.90 9.47 -3.23
C LYS A 77 -2.11 8.24 -4.12
N TYR A 78 -1.08 7.40 -4.31
CA TYR A 78 -1.21 6.18 -5.11
C TYR A 78 -2.21 5.20 -4.49
N LEU A 79 -2.10 4.93 -3.18
CA LEU A 79 -3.03 4.05 -2.48
C LEU A 79 -4.47 4.56 -2.53
N LYS A 80 -4.66 5.89 -2.44
CA LYS A 80 -5.99 6.49 -2.46
C LYS A 80 -6.62 6.48 -3.85
N GLU A 81 -5.88 6.88 -4.88
CA GLU A 81 -6.40 7.10 -6.22
C GLU A 81 -6.35 5.86 -7.11
N ARG A 82 -5.31 5.02 -6.98
CA ARG A 82 -5.11 3.84 -7.85
C ARG A 82 -5.66 2.57 -7.23
N LEU A 83 -5.58 2.43 -5.91
CA LEU A 83 -6.11 1.26 -5.19
C LEU A 83 -7.45 1.53 -4.49
N GLY A 84 -7.96 2.76 -4.52
CA GLY A 84 -9.27 3.11 -3.96
C GLY A 84 -9.38 3.02 -2.44
N LEU A 85 -8.26 2.91 -1.71
CA LEU A 85 -8.29 2.63 -0.27
C LEU A 85 -8.87 3.79 0.56
N ARG A 86 -9.53 3.45 1.66
CA ARG A 86 -10.00 4.41 2.67
C ARG A 86 -8.83 4.87 3.54
N TYR A 87 -8.94 6.07 4.12
CA TYR A 87 -7.87 6.64 4.94
C TYR A 87 -7.53 5.75 6.14
N ARG A 88 -8.53 5.15 6.79
CA ARG A 88 -8.35 4.13 7.84
C ARG A 88 -7.54 2.90 7.37
N GLU A 89 -7.73 2.46 6.14
CA GLU A 89 -7.00 1.30 5.59
C GLU A 89 -5.54 1.67 5.32
N ILE A 90 -5.31 2.83 4.68
CA ILE A 90 -3.97 3.37 4.44
C ILE A 90 -3.23 3.62 5.77
N SER A 91 -3.94 4.14 6.78
CA SER A 91 -3.45 4.37 8.13
C SER A 91 -2.89 3.08 8.76
N ARG A 92 -3.66 1.98 8.68
CA ARG A 92 -3.24 0.67 9.18
C ARG A 92 -2.02 0.13 8.44
N LEU A 93 -2.03 0.18 7.11
CA LEU A 93 -0.93 -0.32 6.27
C LEU A 93 0.38 0.44 6.54
N LEU A 94 0.30 1.76 6.70
CA LEU A 94 1.44 2.64 6.90
C LEU A 94 1.82 2.82 8.37
N GLY A 95 1.05 2.27 9.32
CA GLY A 95 1.27 2.48 10.76
C GLY A 95 1.24 3.96 11.18
N ARG A 96 0.34 4.75 10.57
CA ARG A 96 0.23 6.21 10.78
C ARG A 96 -1.19 6.60 11.12
N ASP A 97 -1.35 7.69 11.86
CA ASP A 97 -2.68 8.21 12.20
C ASP A 97 -3.48 8.63 10.95
N GLU A 98 -4.80 8.44 10.99
CA GLU A 98 -5.70 8.73 9.86
C GLU A 98 -5.68 10.22 9.49
N ARG A 99 -5.52 11.14 10.45
CA ARG A 99 -5.38 12.59 10.19
C ARG A 99 -4.08 12.89 9.44
N THR A 100 -3.00 12.15 9.73
CA THR A 100 -1.74 12.25 8.98
C THR A 100 -1.94 11.81 7.54
N ILE A 101 -2.66 10.71 7.31
CA ILE A 101 -2.97 10.24 5.95
C ILE A 101 -3.80 11.27 5.19
N TRP A 102 -4.88 11.77 5.80
CA TRP A 102 -5.74 12.77 5.19
C TRP A 102 -4.97 14.03 4.81
N THR A 103 -4.25 14.65 5.76
CA THR A 103 -3.47 15.88 5.49
C THR A 103 -2.40 15.66 4.42
N THR A 104 -1.73 14.50 4.43
CA THR A 104 -0.75 14.11 3.41
C THR A 104 -1.39 14.03 2.02
N TYR A 105 -2.55 13.38 1.91
CA TYR A 105 -3.29 13.29 0.65
C TYR A 105 -3.69 14.69 0.15
N GLN A 106 -4.22 15.55 1.03
CA GLN A 106 -4.60 16.92 0.68
C GLN A 106 -3.40 17.74 0.15
N LYS A 107 -2.21 17.59 0.76
CA LYS A 107 -0.98 18.22 0.25
C LYS A 107 -0.57 17.64 -1.11
N ALA A 108 -0.70 16.32 -1.29
CA ALA A 108 -0.34 15.65 -2.53
C ALA A 108 -1.18 16.11 -3.71
N ILE A 109 -2.51 16.22 -3.56
CA ILE A 109 -3.40 16.67 -4.65
C ILE A 109 -3.18 18.15 -5.00
N LYS A 110 -2.78 18.99 -4.04
CA LYS A 110 -2.41 20.40 -4.28
C LYS A 110 -1.13 20.50 -5.12
N LYS A 111 -0.11 19.69 -4.80
CA LYS A 111 1.18 19.65 -5.51
C LYS A 111 1.09 18.98 -6.88
N GLN A 112 0.26 17.95 -7.00
CA GLN A 112 0.09 17.16 -8.21
C GLN A 112 -1.39 16.79 -8.38
N LYS A 113 -2.08 17.55 -9.23
CA LYS A 113 -3.51 17.32 -9.55
C LYS A 113 -3.72 16.06 -10.39
N LYS A 114 -2.80 15.78 -11.32
CA LYS A 114 -2.87 14.61 -12.20
C LYS A 114 -2.74 13.31 -11.40
N THR A 115 -3.56 12.32 -11.74
CA THR A 115 -3.48 10.96 -11.20
C THR A 115 -2.27 10.24 -11.77
N PHE A 116 -1.82 9.17 -11.10
CA PHE A 116 -0.75 8.32 -11.64
C PHE A 116 -1.27 7.54 -12.87
N SER A 117 -0.50 7.57 -13.96
CA SER A 117 -0.77 6.78 -15.16
C SER A 117 -0.62 5.28 -14.88
N ALA A 118 -1.38 4.45 -15.58
CA ALA A 118 -1.31 2.99 -15.50
C ALA A 118 -0.05 2.40 -16.19
N LYS A 119 1.12 3.01 -16.00
CA LYS A 119 2.35 2.51 -16.61
C LYS A 119 2.80 1.25 -15.87
N LYS A 120 3.11 0.20 -16.64
CA LYS A 120 3.82 -0.97 -16.11
C LYS A 120 5.15 -0.50 -15.53
N ALA A 121 5.47 -0.95 -14.33
CA ALA A 121 6.70 -0.60 -13.65
C ALA A 121 7.64 -1.80 -13.62
N GLU A 122 8.90 -1.57 -13.97
CA GLU A 122 9.96 -2.58 -13.90
C GLU A 122 10.34 -2.89 -12.45
N ILE A 123 10.22 -1.90 -11.56
CA ILE A 123 10.54 -2.04 -10.14
C ILE A 123 9.31 -1.68 -9.31
N ASN A 124 8.96 -2.60 -8.42
CA ASN A 124 7.89 -2.44 -7.45
C ASN A 124 8.46 -2.47 -6.03
N ILE A 125 7.98 -1.56 -5.18
CA ILE A 125 8.46 -1.34 -3.84
C ILE A 125 7.44 -1.90 -2.84
N PRO A 126 7.82 -2.83 -1.96
CA PRO A 126 6.90 -3.34 -0.94
C PRO A 126 6.43 -2.24 0.01
N LEU A 127 5.13 -2.10 0.20
CA LEU A 127 4.55 -1.03 1.05
C LEU A 127 5.03 -1.13 2.51
N LYS A 128 5.31 -2.35 2.98
CA LYS A 128 5.78 -2.66 4.33
C LYS A 128 7.02 -1.86 4.76
N ILE A 129 7.90 -1.45 3.82
CA ILE A 129 9.10 -0.67 4.17
C ILE A 129 8.76 0.70 4.77
N PHE A 130 7.58 1.24 4.44
CA PHE A 130 7.12 2.54 4.90
C PHE A 130 6.44 2.49 6.26
N ARG A 131 6.10 1.29 6.76
CA ARG A 131 5.46 1.12 8.08
C ARG A 131 6.43 1.40 9.22
N ASN A 132 7.72 1.12 9.04
CA ASN A 132 8.75 1.43 10.03
C ASN A 132 8.90 2.96 10.16
N ARG A 133 8.70 3.49 11.38
CA ARG A 133 8.79 4.92 11.69
C ARG A 133 10.18 5.38 12.18
N ARG A 134 11.11 4.45 12.44
CA ARG A 134 12.50 4.78 12.83
C ARG A 134 13.22 5.49 11.68
N LEU A 135 12.92 5.08 10.45
CA LEU A 135 13.35 5.75 9.23
C LEU A 135 12.22 6.66 8.70
N SER A 136 12.59 7.81 8.15
CA SER A 136 11.68 8.59 7.34
C SER A 136 11.31 7.81 6.07
N PRO A 137 10.17 8.12 5.43
CA PRO A 137 9.74 7.41 4.21
C PRO A 137 10.80 7.40 3.10
N LEU A 138 11.53 8.49 2.89
CA LEU A 138 12.60 8.56 1.90
C LEU A 138 13.83 7.74 2.34
N GLU A 139 14.19 7.76 3.62
CA GLU A 139 15.25 6.90 4.17
C GLU A 139 14.91 5.42 3.99
N SER A 140 13.68 5.00 4.30
CA SER A 140 13.23 3.62 4.06
C SER A 140 13.34 3.21 2.59
N LEU A 141 12.90 4.08 1.67
CA LEU A 141 12.96 3.83 0.24
C LEU A 141 14.41 3.69 -0.24
N VAL A 142 15.26 4.67 0.07
CA VAL A 142 16.67 4.66 -0.35
C VAL A 142 17.40 3.45 0.23
N PHE A 143 17.18 3.15 1.51
CA PHE A 143 17.75 1.98 2.16
C PHE A 143 17.35 0.68 1.44
N PHE A 144 16.06 0.50 1.14
CA PHE A 144 15.58 -0.68 0.41
C PHE A 144 16.21 -0.81 -0.97
N LEU A 145 16.30 0.30 -1.73
CA LEU A 145 16.89 0.28 -3.08
C LEU A 145 18.38 -0.09 -3.05
N LEU A 146 19.15 0.46 -2.12
CA LEU A 146 20.59 0.22 -2.04
C LEU A 146 20.92 -1.17 -1.50
N TYR A 147 20.23 -1.64 -0.46
CA TYR A 147 20.64 -2.84 0.27
C TYR A 147 19.77 -4.08 -0.03
N SER A 148 18.51 -3.90 -0.39
CA SER A 148 17.62 -5.04 -0.71
C SER A 148 17.59 -5.33 -2.21
N LEU A 149 17.69 -4.31 -3.06
CA LEU A 149 17.81 -4.47 -4.52
C LEU A 149 19.25 -4.37 -5.03
N ASN A 150 20.22 -4.12 -4.15
CA ASN A 150 21.64 -3.99 -4.47
C ASN A 150 21.94 -2.96 -5.58
N LEU A 151 21.17 -1.87 -5.65
CA LEU A 151 21.37 -0.82 -6.64
C LEU A 151 22.52 0.10 -6.26
N LYS A 152 23.25 0.60 -7.26
CA LYS A 152 24.28 1.62 -7.07
C LYS A 152 23.65 2.99 -6.85
N ASN A 153 24.35 3.88 -6.13
CA ASN A 153 23.89 5.25 -5.87
C ASN A 153 23.45 5.98 -7.14
N HIS A 154 24.21 5.88 -8.23
CA HIS A 154 23.86 6.49 -9.51
C HIS A 154 22.50 6.01 -10.03
N GLN A 155 22.22 4.70 -9.96
CA GLN A 155 20.94 4.14 -10.41
C GLN A 155 19.78 4.68 -9.56
N VAL A 156 19.96 4.78 -8.24
CA VAL A 156 18.95 5.36 -7.34
C VAL A 156 18.68 6.84 -7.66
N CYS A 157 19.71 7.60 -8.01
CA CYS A 157 19.57 9.01 -8.41
C CYS A 157 18.69 9.15 -9.65
N VAL A 158 18.95 8.33 -10.67
CA VAL A 158 18.19 8.30 -11.92
C VAL A 158 16.75 7.89 -11.66
N LEU A 159 16.51 6.81 -10.90
CA LEU A 159 15.18 6.30 -10.61
C LEU A 159 14.30 7.28 -9.81
N LEU A 160 14.88 7.97 -8.82
CA LEU A 160 14.14 8.89 -7.95
C LEU A 160 14.15 10.34 -8.44
N ASN A 161 14.86 10.62 -9.54
CA ASN A 161 15.14 11.96 -10.03
C ASN A 161 15.63 12.88 -8.89
N LYS A 162 16.70 12.46 -8.21
CA LYS A 162 17.29 13.14 -7.06
C LYS A 162 18.78 13.38 -7.29
N LYS A 163 19.31 14.46 -6.70
CA LYS A 163 20.74 14.75 -6.72
C LYS A 163 21.54 13.70 -5.94
N PRO A 164 22.75 13.34 -6.37
CA PRO A 164 23.62 12.39 -5.67
C PRO A 164 23.87 12.73 -4.20
N SER A 165 24.09 14.02 -3.89
CA SER A 165 24.31 14.50 -2.52
C SER A 165 23.11 14.22 -1.60
N THR A 166 21.89 14.32 -2.11
CA THR A 166 20.67 14.00 -1.37
C THR A 166 20.63 12.51 -1.04
N ILE A 167 20.86 11.64 -2.02
CA ILE A 167 20.83 10.19 -1.81
C ILE A 167 21.90 9.74 -0.81
N SER A 168 23.13 10.26 -0.95
CA SER A 168 24.23 9.98 -0.02
C SER A 168 23.90 10.41 1.42
N THR A 169 23.41 11.65 1.59
CA THR A 169 23.03 12.16 2.93
C THR A 169 21.92 11.33 3.56
N ILE A 170 20.90 10.96 2.78
CA ILE A 170 19.79 10.13 3.23
C ILE A 170 20.28 8.73 3.64
N ASN A 171 21.15 8.11 2.85
CA ASN A 171 21.74 6.81 3.18
C ASN A 171 22.55 6.88 4.48
N SER A 172 23.43 7.87 4.62
CA SER A 172 24.22 8.06 5.84
C SER A 172 23.35 8.25 7.09
N ARG A 173 22.23 9.00 6.97
CA ARG A 173 21.25 9.14 8.06
C ARG A 173 20.52 7.84 8.36
N ALA A 174 20.15 7.08 7.33
CA ALA A 174 19.47 5.81 7.49
C ALA A 174 20.36 4.78 8.21
N LEU A 175 21.65 4.71 7.87
CA LEU A 175 22.63 3.84 8.52
C LEU A 175 22.82 4.16 10.00
N LYS A 176 22.89 5.45 10.36
CA LYS A 176 22.99 5.88 11.77
C LYS A 176 21.76 5.53 12.62
N LYS A 177 20.62 5.32 11.97
CA LYS A 177 19.33 5.01 12.59
C LYS A 177 19.00 3.52 12.51
N LYS A 178 19.86 2.66 11.97
CA LYS A 178 19.68 1.21 12.06
C LYS A 178 20.28 0.69 13.35
#